data_AF-A0A4V3D7S4-F1
#
_entry.id   AF-A0A4V3D7S4-F1
#
_cell.length_a   1.000
_cell.length_b   1.000
_cell.length_c   1.000
_cell.angle_alpha   90.00
_cell.angle_beta   90.00
_cell.angle_gamma   90.00
#
_symmetry.space_group_name_H-M   'P 1'
#
loop_
_entity.id
_entity.type
_entity.pdbx_description
1 polymer ?
#
loop_
_entity_poly.entity_id
_entity_poly.type
_entity_poly.pdbx_seq_one_letter_code
_entity_poly.pdbx_strand_id
1 'polypeptide(L)'
;MLLAENTEGLPVPPLLLGSWGANVERAAREFDGWLASGYRSSVDDVIAAHERYRAAGGGRAIVCAVPVSGDPGRTRETLRRYADAGFDDAVVLFAPDGPAPEPCGPSSRRTGV
;
A
#
# COMPACT_ATOMS: atom_id res chain seq x y z
N MET A 1 16.77 30.94 12.14
CA MET A 1 17.76 30.33 11.24
C MET A 1 18.42 29.20 12.03
N LEU A 2 17.88 27.99 11.93
CA LEU A 2 18.47 26.77 12.51
C LEU A 2 19.12 26.03 11.35
N LEU A 3 20.44 25.85 11.45
CA LEU A 3 21.26 25.16 10.47
C LEU A 3 20.89 23.67 10.50
N ALA A 4 20.32 23.17 9.41
CA ALA A 4 20.20 21.75 9.15
C ALA A 4 21.56 21.25 8.67
N GLU A 5 22.45 20.97 9.62
CA GLU A 5 23.73 20.32 9.32
C GLU A 5 23.49 18.82 9.07
N ASN A 6 23.88 18.38 7.87
CA ASN A 6 24.26 17.01 7.50
C ASN A 6 23.17 15.93 7.49
N THR A 7 22.44 15.84 6.36
CA THR A 7 21.75 14.61 5.92
C THR A 7 22.52 13.90 4.80
N GLU A 8 23.85 14.00 4.81
CA GLU A 8 24.69 13.26 3.87
C GLU A 8 24.86 11.82 4.38
N GLY A 9 24.11 10.88 3.79
CA GLY A 9 24.39 9.44 3.90
C GLY A 9 23.41 8.58 4.71
N LEU A 10 22.37 9.13 5.33
CA LEU A 10 21.26 8.32 5.87
C LEU A 10 20.19 8.13 4.80
N PRO A 11 19.73 6.88 4.53
CA PRO A 11 18.63 6.67 3.60
C PRO A 11 17.39 7.40 4.12
N VAL A 12 16.91 8.38 3.34
CA VAL A 12 15.66 9.07 3.65
C VAL A 12 14.53 8.07 3.49
N PRO A 13 13.63 7.92 4.48
CA PRO A 13 12.48 7.03 4.34
C PRO A 13 11.63 7.45 3.14
N PRO A 14 11.14 6.50 2.32
CA PRO A 14 10.31 6.82 1.17
C PRO A 14 9.01 7.49 1.63
N LEU A 15 8.67 8.60 0.97
CA LEU A 15 7.45 9.36 1.24
C LEU A 15 6.37 8.97 0.22
N LEU A 16 5.29 8.37 0.71
CA LEU A 16 4.15 7.99 -0.11
C LEU A 16 2.99 8.94 0.16
N LEU A 17 2.33 9.40 -0.91
CA LEU A 17 1.11 10.19 -0.75
C LEU A 17 -0.08 9.26 -0.48
N GLY A 18 -0.72 9.41 0.67
CA GLY A 18 -1.97 8.71 0.98
C GLY A 18 -3.18 9.42 0.36
N SER A 19 -3.92 8.76 -0.53
CA SER A 19 -5.16 9.32 -1.10
C SER A 19 -6.13 8.24 -1.61
N TRP A 20 -7.41 8.61 -1.78
CA TRP A 20 -8.45 7.77 -2.38
C TRP A 20 -8.50 7.88 -3.92
N GLY A 21 -7.36 8.09 -4.57
CA GLY A 21 -7.29 8.27 -6.03
C GLY A 21 -7.37 9.73 -6.50
N ALA A 22 -7.51 10.68 -5.58
CA ALA A 22 -7.29 12.10 -5.85
C ALA A 22 -5.79 12.41 -5.87
N ASN A 23 -5.37 13.32 -6.77
CA ASN A 23 -3.98 13.76 -6.90
C ASN A 23 -2.97 12.62 -7.17
N VAL A 24 -3.38 11.54 -7.82
CA VAL A 24 -2.48 10.41 -8.13
C VAL A 24 -1.36 10.83 -9.08
N GLU A 25 -1.62 11.75 -9.98
CA GLU A 25 -0.63 12.30 -10.89
C GLU A 25 0.41 13.13 -10.14
N ARG A 26 0.01 13.76 -9.03
CA ARG A 26 0.94 14.43 -8.11
C ARG A 26 1.76 13.41 -7.33
N ALA A 27 1.12 12.35 -6.81
CA ALA A 27 1.83 11.24 -6.17
C ALA A 27 2.90 10.63 -7.08
N ALA A 28 2.59 10.47 -8.37
CA ALA A 28 3.50 9.91 -9.35
C ALA A 28 4.73 10.79 -9.63
N ARG A 29 4.58 12.12 -9.52
CA ARG A 29 5.62 13.09 -9.93
C ARG A 29 6.44 13.64 -8.77
N GLU A 30 5.84 13.75 -7.59
CA GLU A 30 6.43 14.48 -6.46
C GLU A 30 6.77 13.59 -5.25
N PHE A 31 6.41 12.30 -5.29
CA PHE A 31 6.56 11.38 -4.17
C PHE A 31 7.18 10.05 -4.61
N ASP A 32 7.71 9.29 -3.67
CA ASP A 32 8.33 7.98 -3.92
C ASP A 32 7.29 6.88 -4.22
N GLY A 33 6.01 7.17 -3.93
CA GLY A 33 4.92 6.26 -4.20
C GLY A 33 3.54 6.80 -3.82
N TRP A 34 2.55 5.94 -4.01
CA TRP A 34 1.16 6.20 -3.69
C TRP A 34 0.61 5.12 -2.75
N LEU A 35 -0.14 5.57 -1.74
CA LEU A 35 -0.79 4.71 -0.76
C LEU A 35 -2.32 4.86 -0.92
N ALA A 36 -2.92 3.89 -1.61
CA ALA A 36 -4.31 3.90 -2.03
C ALA A 36 -5.21 3.35 -0.91
N SER A 37 -6.03 4.19 -0.29
CA SER A 37 -6.93 3.71 0.77
C SER A 37 -8.16 3.01 0.19
N GLY A 38 -8.32 1.72 0.49
CA GLY A 38 -9.47 0.90 0.09
C GLY A 38 -10.66 0.96 1.06
N TYR A 39 -10.59 1.74 2.14
CA TYR A 39 -11.59 1.68 3.22
C TYR A 39 -12.99 2.22 2.83
N ARG A 40 -13.05 3.18 1.91
CA ARG A 40 -14.31 3.81 1.44
C ARG A 40 -14.45 3.84 -0.08
N SER A 41 -13.61 3.09 -0.78
CA SER A 41 -13.57 3.08 -2.25
C SER A 41 -13.94 1.69 -2.75
N SER A 42 -14.61 1.61 -3.89
CA SER A 42 -14.79 0.31 -4.54
C SER A 42 -13.46 -0.19 -5.10
N VAL A 43 -13.32 -1.51 -5.29
CA VAL A 43 -12.13 -2.10 -5.91
C VAL A 43 -11.89 -1.51 -7.30
N ASP A 44 -12.96 -1.28 -8.07
CA ASP A 44 -12.89 -0.73 -9.41
C ASP A 44 -12.39 0.72 -9.41
N ASP A 45 -12.85 1.56 -8.48
CA ASP A 45 -12.39 2.95 -8.36
C ASP A 45 -10.89 3.01 -8.04
N VAL A 46 -10.41 2.13 -7.16
CA VAL A 46 -9.01 2.05 -6.78
C VAL A 46 -8.16 1.58 -7.96
N ILE A 47 -8.63 0.60 -8.75
CA ILE A 47 -7.95 0.14 -9.97
C ILE A 47 -7.92 1.25 -11.03
N ALA A 48 -9.02 1.95 -11.27
CA ALA A 48 -9.06 3.06 -12.22
C ALA A 48 -8.13 4.22 -11.81
N ALA A 49 -8.01 4.48 -10.50
CA ALA A 49 -7.03 5.44 -9.98
C ALA A 49 -5.58 4.95 -10.16
N HIS A 50 -5.34 3.64 -10.00
CA HIS A 50 -4.04 3.02 -10.25
C HIS A 50 -3.61 3.14 -11.71
N GLU A 51 -4.52 2.93 -12.66
CA GLU A 51 -4.24 3.13 -14.09
C GLU A 51 -3.77 4.56 -14.38
N ARG A 52 -4.45 5.57 -13.81
CA ARG A 52 -4.04 6.97 -13.92
C ARG A 52 -2.69 7.25 -13.26
N TYR A 53 -2.45 6.68 -12.07
CA TYR A 53 -1.17 6.76 -11.37
C TYR A 53 -0.02 6.22 -12.22
N ARG A 54 -0.17 5.01 -12.77
CA ARG A 54 0.84 4.37 -13.62
C ARG A 54 1.03 5.12 -14.94
N ALA A 55 -0.05 5.57 -15.58
CA ALA A 55 0.01 6.39 -16.79
C ALA A 55 0.76 7.71 -16.58
N ALA A 56 0.75 8.26 -15.35
CA ALA A 56 1.52 9.45 -14.98
C ALA A 56 3.00 9.16 -14.64
N GLY A 57 3.46 7.90 -14.76
CA GLY A 57 4.83 7.48 -14.46
C GLY A 57 5.04 6.99 -13.02
N GLY A 58 3.96 6.67 -12.31
CA GLY A 58 4.01 6.28 -10.90
C GLY A 58 4.82 5.00 -10.63
N GLY A 59 5.75 5.12 -9.67
CA GLY A 59 6.53 4.04 -9.09
C GLY A 59 5.73 3.19 -8.11
N ARG A 60 6.11 3.15 -6.83
CA ARG A 60 5.51 2.20 -5.88
C ARG A 60 4.04 2.54 -5.56
N ALA A 61 3.14 1.58 -5.70
CA ALA A 61 1.73 1.67 -5.35
C ALA A 61 1.34 0.61 -4.32
N ILE A 62 0.86 1.05 -3.16
CA ILE A 62 0.42 0.17 -2.06
C ILE A 62 -1.06 0.40 -1.82
N VAL A 63 -1.88 -0.65 -1.90
CA VAL A 63 -3.26 -0.55 -1.41
C VAL A 63 -3.27 -0.73 0.10
N CYS A 64 -3.99 0.12 0.83
CA CYS A 64 -4.01 0.11 2.28
C CYS A 64 -5.44 0.08 2.82
N ALA A 65 -5.56 -0.23 4.11
CA ALA A 65 -6.82 -0.26 4.82
C ALA A 65 -7.86 -1.20 4.18
N VAL A 66 -7.40 -2.31 3.58
CA VAL A 66 -8.27 -3.34 3.01
C VAL A 66 -8.84 -4.17 4.16
N PRO A 67 -10.16 -4.14 4.42
CA PRO A 67 -10.74 -4.88 5.53
C PRO A 67 -10.68 -6.39 5.26
N VAL A 68 -10.20 -7.14 6.25
CA VAL A 68 -10.36 -8.60 6.32
C VAL A 68 -11.67 -8.86 7.04
N SER A 69 -12.70 -9.27 6.29
CA SER A 69 -14.00 -9.64 6.86
C SER A 69 -14.00 -11.10 7.32
N GLY A 70 -15.10 -11.54 7.94
CA GLY A 70 -15.32 -12.95 8.29
C GLY A 70 -15.39 -13.93 7.10
N ASP A 71 -15.25 -13.46 5.85
CA ASP A 71 -15.10 -14.28 4.65
C ASP A 71 -13.71 -14.10 4.03
N PRO A 72 -12.73 -14.96 4.39
CA PRO A 72 -11.39 -14.91 3.82
C PRO A 72 -11.33 -15.13 2.31
N GLY A 73 -12.33 -15.82 1.72
CA GLY A 73 -12.39 -16.06 0.28
C GLY A 73 -12.62 -14.77 -0.49
N ARG A 74 -13.55 -13.93 -0.03
CA ARG A 74 -13.83 -12.62 -0.60
C ARG A 74 -12.66 -11.65 -0.44
N THR A 75 -12.00 -11.65 0.71
CA THR A 75 -10.78 -10.84 0.90
C THR A 75 -9.67 -11.30 -0.05
N ARG A 76 -9.46 -12.61 -0.21
CA ARG A 76 -8.49 -13.15 -1.17
C ARG A 76 -8.80 -12.74 -2.61
N GLU A 77 -10.06 -12.80 -3.02
CA GLU A 77 -10.47 -12.36 -4.36
C GLU A 77 -10.16 -10.88 -4.56
N THR A 78 -10.51 -10.03 -3.59
CA THR A 78 -10.19 -8.59 -3.63
C THR A 78 -8.70 -8.32 -3.79
N LEU A 79 -7.86 -9.00 -2.99
CA LEU A 79 -6.41 -8.86 -3.06
C LEU A 79 -5.83 -9.34 -4.38
N ARG A 80 -6.38 -10.42 -4.96
CA ARG A 80 -5.99 -10.88 -6.32
C ARG A 80 -6.28 -9.82 -7.36
N ARG A 81 -7.44 -9.18 -7.31
CA ARG A 81 -7.78 -8.10 -8.24
C ARG A 81 -6.79 -6.93 -8.17
N TYR A 82 -6.33 -6.56 -6.98
CA TYR A 82 -5.27 -5.55 -6.84
C TYR A 82 -3.92 -6.02 -7.38
N ALA A 83 -3.54 -7.28 -7.11
CA ALA A 83 -2.31 -7.85 -7.66
C ALA A 83 -2.34 -7.91 -9.20
N ASP A 84 -3.44 -8.37 -9.78
CA ASP A 84 -3.64 -8.43 -11.24
C ASP A 84 -3.61 -7.04 -11.89
N ALA A 85 -4.08 -6.01 -11.17
CA ALA A 85 -3.99 -4.62 -11.59
C ALA A 85 -2.58 -4.01 -11.46
N GLY A 86 -1.63 -4.70 -10.82
CA GLY A 86 -0.23 -4.28 -10.69
C GLY A 86 0.08 -3.42 -9.45
N PHE A 87 -0.70 -3.53 -8.38
CA PHE A 87 -0.28 -3.02 -7.08
C PHE A 87 0.92 -3.82 -6.54
N ASP A 88 1.86 -3.14 -5.90
CA ASP A 88 3.11 -3.75 -5.41
C ASP A 88 2.92 -4.47 -4.08
N ASP A 89 2.10 -3.89 -3.19
CA ASP A 89 1.83 -4.41 -1.84
C ASP A 89 0.39 -4.11 -1.41
N ALA A 90 -0.08 -4.86 -0.41
CA ALA A 90 -1.34 -4.61 0.27
C ALA A 90 -1.18 -4.58 1.80
N VAL A 91 -1.72 -3.55 2.44
CA VAL A 91 -1.87 -3.46 3.90
C VAL A 91 -3.31 -3.77 4.27
N VAL A 92 -3.50 -4.89 4.96
CA VAL A 92 -4.81 -5.38 5.40
C VAL A 92 -5.09 -5.01 6.85
N LEU A 93 -6.36 -4.83 7.17
CA LEU A 93 -6.84 -4.57 8.53
C LEU A 93 -7.74 -5.72 8.97
N PHE A 94 -7.33 -6.43 10.02
CA PHE A 94 -8.20 -7.37 10.71
C PHE A 94 -9.16 -6.55 11.57
N ALA A 95 -10.44 -6.54 11.19
CA ALA A 95 -11.48 -5.90 11.97
C ALA A 95 -11.74 -6.70 13.26
N PRO A 96 -12.38 -6.10 14.29
CA PRO A 96 -12.70 -6.81 15.54
C PRO A 96 -13.51 -8.11 15.35
N ASP A 97 -14.29 -8.18 14.26
CA ASP A 97 -15.09 -9.33 13.81
C ASP A 97 -14.39 -10.18 12.73
N GLY A 98 -13.16 -9.83 12.36
CA GLY A 98 -12.34 -10.56 11.42
C GLY A 98 -11.68 -11.81 12.03
N PRO A 99 -11.10 -12.68 11.20
CA PRO A 99 -10.33 -13.81 11.71
C PRO A 99 -9.16 -13.30 12.56
N ALA A 100 -8.95 -13.92 13.73
CA ALA A 100 -7.77 -13.62 14.52
C ALA A 100 -6.52 -13.93 13.68
N PRO A 101 -5.55 -13.01 13.56
CA PRO A 101 -4.28 -13.34 12.95
C PRO A 101 -3.65 -14.48 13.76
N GLU A 102 -3.08 -15.47 13.09
CA GLU A 102 -2.30 -16.47 13.80
C GLU A 102 -1.21 -15.77 14.63
N PRO A 103 -0.93 -16.23 15.85
CA PRO A 103 0.13 -15.66 16.64
C PRO A 103 1.41 -15.70 15.82
N CYS A 104 2.11 -14.56 15.75
CA CYS A 104 3.38 -14.47 15.05
C CYS A 104 4.33 -15.50 15.68
N GLY A 105 4.53 -16.62 14.98
CA GLY A 105 5.46 -17.67 15.40
C GLY A 105 6.88 -17.11 15.50
N PRO A 106 7.79 -17.79 16.22
CA PRO A 106 9.17 -17.35 16.30
C PRO A 106 9.72 -17.15 14.88
N SER A 107 10.21 -15.94 14.58
CA SER A 107 10.73 -15.62 13.26
C SER A 107 11.85 -16.61 12.94
N SER A 108 11.62 -17.54 12.03
CA SER A 108 12.69 -18.34 11.44
C SER A 108 13.47 -17.38 10.54
N ARG A 109 14.41 -16.62 11.14
CA ARG A 109 15.46 -15.97 10.37
C ARG A 109 16.07 -17.08 9.52
N ARG A 110 15.89 -17.01 8.20
CA ARG A 110 16.72 -17.76 7.27
C ARG A 110 18.14 -17.24 7.49
N THR A 111 18.90 -17.89 8.35
CA THR A 111 20.35 -17.85 8.31
C THR A 111 20.74 -18.43 6.96
N GLY A 112 21.05 -17.55 6.02
CA GLY A 112 21.67 -17.93 4.76
C GLY A 112 23.03 -18.58 5.03
N VAL A 113 23.32 -19.59 4.22
CA VAL A 113 24.68 -20.03 3.88
C VAL A 113 24.92 -19.58 2.45
#